data_AF-A0A0T5P366-F1
#
_entry.id   AF-A0A0T5P366-F1
#
_cell.length_a   1.000
_cell.length_b   1.000
_cell.length_c   1.000
_cell.angle_alpha   90.00
_cell.angle_beta   90.00
_cell.angle_gamma   90.00
#
_symmetry.space_group_name_H-M   'P 1'
#
loop_
_entity.id
_entity.type
_entity.pdbx_description
1 polymer ?
#
loop_
_entity_poly.entity_id
_entity_poly.type
_entity_poly.pdbx_seq_one_letter_code
_entity_poly.pdbx_strand_id
1 'polypeptide(L)'
;MALPYKTRETMRVVQAPNVYAGETCDQHEPRWIGSAEGDKDGAGPVGLEDALMLSATTFPPGTIVTIHEPECPQCHTVPTWMGGRWECECDLDWRGFAEDHFS
;
A
#
# COMPACT_ATOMS: atom_id res chain seq x y z
N MET A 1 -11.27 21.07 -11.11
CA MET A 1 -12.73 21.19 -11.24
C MET A 1 -13.34 20.75 -9.92
N ALA A 2 -14.21 21.55 -9.30
CA ALA A 2 -14.86 21.14 -8.05
C ALA A 2 -15.95 20.08 -8.37
N LEU A 3 -16.03 19.02 -7.57
CA LEU A 3 -17.05 17.98 -7.72
C LEU A 3 -18.42 18.52 -7.26
N PRO A 4 -19.54 18.10 -7.87
CA PRO A 4 -20.87 18.51 -7.45
C PRO A 4 -21.35 17.82 -6.15
N TYR A 5 -20.50 16.99 -5.54
CA TYR A 5 -20.77 16.26 -4.30
C TYR A 5 -19.52 16.25 -3.41
N LYS A 6 -19.73 15.96 -2.11
CA LYS A 6 -18.63 15.71 -1.17
C LYS A 6 -18.28 14.23 -1.20
N THR A 7 -17.00 13.92 -1.09
CA THR A 7 -16.51 12.57 -0.86
C THR A 7 -16.22 12.38 0.62
N ARG A 8 -16.27 11.12 1.07
CA ARG A 8 -15.84 10.68 2.39
C ARG A 8 -14.96 9.46 2.17
N GLU A 9 -13.83 9.42 2.87
CA GLU A 9 -13.02 8.20 2.93
C GLU A 9 -13.74 7.17 3.80
N THR A 10 -14.11 6.03 3.20
CA THR A 10 -14.78 4.92 3.91
C THR A 10 -13.96 3.64 3.90
N MET A 11 -12.92 3.58 3.08
CA MET A 11 -12.00 2.45 2.96
C MET A 11 -10.59 2.99 2.73
N ARG A 12 -9.61 2.32 3.34
CA ARG A 12 -8.18 2.62 3.17
C ARG A 12 -7.41 1.33 3.11
N VAL A 13 -6.45 1.27 2.19
CA VAL A 13 -5.53 0.14 2.05
C VAL A 13 -4.11 0.69 2.00
N VAL A 14 -3.19 0.02 2.68
CA VAL A 14 -1.76 0.36 2.74
C VAL A 14 -0.95 -0.82 2.22
N GLN A 15 0.05 -0.55 1.38
CA GLN A 15 1.07 -1.55 1.04
C GLN A 15 1.95 -1.70 2.28
N ALA A 16 1.86 -2.86 2.93
CA ALA A 16 2.56 -3.16 4.17
C ALA A 16 3.09 -4.60 4.05
N PRO A 17 4.32 -4.76 3.55
CA PRO A 17 4.86 -6.07 3.25
C PRO A 17 4.94 -6.92 4.51
N ASN A 18 4.83 -8.23 4.36
CA ASN A 18 5.24 -9.15 5.41
C ASN A 18 6.77 -9.26 5.39
N VAL A 19 7.45 -8.57 6.31
CA VAL A 19 8.92 -8.53 6.37
C VAL A 19 9.54 -9.79 7.00
N TYR A 20 8.71 -10.68 7.55
CA TYR A 20 9.10 -11.96 8.14
C TYR A 20 8.53 -13.16 7.36
N ALA A 21 8.41 -13.02 6.04
CA ALA A 21 7.92 -14.10 5.19
C ALA A 21 8.97 -15.21 4.97
N GLY A 22 8.53 -16.29 4.33
CA GLY A 22 9.36 -17.46 4.02
C GLY A 22 9.63 -18.38 5.22
N GLU A 23 10.23 -19.54 4.95
CA GLU A 23 10.52 -20.56 5.98
C GLU A 23 11.52 -20.08 7.04
N THR A 24 12.38 -19.13 6.67
CA THR A 24 13.46 -18.58 7.48
C THR A 24 13.15 -17.19 8.07
N CYS A 25 11.95 -16.66 7.84
CA CYS A 25 11.51 -15.34 8.32
C CYS A 25 12.41 -14.17 7.88
N ASP A 26 13.08 -14.30 6.72
CA ASP A 26 14.02 -13.33 6.17
C ASP A 26 13.62 -12.87 4.76
N GLN A 27 12.39 -13.15 4.33
CA GLN A 27 11.87 -12.76 3.03
C GLN A 27 10.82 -11.66 3.19
N HIS A 28 10.75 -10.77 2.21
CA HIS A 28 9.69 -9.79 2.11
C HIS A 28 8.65 -10.27 1.11
N GLU A 29 7.42 -10.44 1.58
CA GLU A 29 6.28 -10.77 0.73
C GLU A 29 5.37 -9.53 0.59
N PRO A 30 5.10 -9.06 -0.64
CA PRO A 30 4.18 -7.96 -0.86
C PRO A 30 2.80 -8.26 -0.27
N ARG A 31 2.21 -7.29 0.42
CA ARG A 31 0.88 -7.46 1.01
C ARG A 31 0.16 -6.13 1.13
N TRP A 32 -1.16 -6.20 1.01
CA TRP A 32 -2.07 -5.08 1.27
C TRP A 32 -2.76 -5.29 2.61
N ILE A 33 -2.73 -4.27 3.46
CA ILE A 33 -3.50 -4.23 4.70
C ILE A 33 -4.64 -3.22 4.53
N GLY A 34 -5.86 -3.72 4.55
CA GLY A 34 -7.08 -2.95 4.34
C GLY A 34 -7.82 -2.66 5.65
N SER A 35 -8.53 -1.55 5.67
CA SER A 35 -9.50 -1.18 6.71
C SER A 35 -10.71 -0.53 6.05
N ALA A 36 -11.90 -0.81 6.59
CA ALA A 36 -13.15 -0.26 6.09
C ALA A 36 -14.05 0.21 7.23
N GLU A 37 -14.90 1.20 6.97
CA GLU A 37 -15.89 1.63 7.94
C GLU A 37 -16.84 0.49 8.31
N GLY A 38 -16.98 0.23 9.60
CA GLY A 38 -17.79 -0.87 10.12
C GLY A 38 -17.04 -2.19 10.30
N ASP A 39 -15.76 -2.25 9.93
CA ASP A 39 -14.89 -3.38 10.27
C ASP A 39 -14.69 -3.45 11.79
N LYS A 40 -15.07 -4.59 12.37
CA LYS A 40 -14.99 -4.83 13.82
C LYS A 40 -13.66 -5.46 14.22
N ASP A 41 -12.99 -6.11 13.29
CA ASP A 41 -11.77 -6.88 13.53
C ASP A 41 -10.51 -6.03 13.29
N GLY A 42 -10.70 -4.78 12.84
CA GLY A 42 -9.62 -3.83 12.58
C GLY A 42 -8.98 -4.07 11.21
N ALA A 43 -7.83 -3.43 10.97
CA ALA A 43 -7.16 -3.56 9.67
C ALA A 43 -6.56 -4.97 9.50
N GLY A 44 -6.67 -5.55 8.31
CA GLY A 44 -6.19 -6.90 8.03
C GLY A 44 -5.76 -7.13 6.57
N PRO A 45 -5.14 -8.29 6.25
CA PRO A 45 -4.75 -8.63 4.89
C PRO A 45 -5.95 -8.64 3.92
N VAL A 46 -5.80 -7.98 2.77
CA VAL A 46 -6.81 -7.93 1.71
C VAL A 46 -6.18 -8.14 0.33
N GLY A 47 -7.02 -8.39 -0.67
CA GLY A 47 -6.57 -8.65 -2.04
C GLY A 47 -6.31 -10.12 -2.33
N LEU A 48 -5.80 -10.39 -3.53
CA LEU A 48 -5.45 -11.72 -4.02
C LEU A 48 -4.11 -11.63 -4.74
N GLU A 49 -3.18 -12.54 -4.43
CA GLU A 49 -1.89 -12.67 -5.14
C GLU A 49 -1.17 -11.31 -5.34
N ASP A 50 -0.95 -10.59 -4.24
CA ASP A 50 -0.29 -9.27 -4.18
C ASP A 50 -1.04 -8.12 -4.88
N ALA A 51 -2.22 -8.38 -5.44
CA ALA A 51 -3.04 -7.40 -6.14
C ALA A 51 -4.23 -6.90 -5.30
N LEU A 52 -4.42 -5.59 -5.30
CA LEU A 52 -5.63 -4.95 -4.79
C LEU A 52 -6.70 -4.94 -5.89
N MET A 53 -7.83 -5.62 -5.65
CA MET A 53 -8.95 -5.68 -6.59
C MET A 53 -10.13 -4.84 -6.09
N LEU A 54 -10.62 -3.92 -6.94
CA LEU A 54 -11.78 -3.08 -6.67
C LEU A 54 -12.83 -3.28 -7.77
N SER A 55 -14.04 -3.71 -7.41
CA SER A 55 -15.14 -3.87 -8.36
C SER A 55 -15.96 -2.59 -8.48
N ALA A 56 -16.02 -1.96 -9.64
CA ALA A 56 -16.84 -0.76 -9.84
C ALA A 56 -18.34 -0.96 -9.51
N THR A 57 -18.85 -2.19 -9.57
CA THR A 57 -20.25 -2.50 -9.24
C THR A 57 -20.58 -2.43 -7.75
N THR A 58 -19.57 -2.47 -6.88
CA THR A 58 -19.76 -2.37 -5.42
C THR A 58 -19.67 -0.92 -4.92
N PHE A 59 -19.37 0.03 -5.81
CA PHE A 59 -19.18 1.44 -5.46
C PHE A 59 -20.18 2.34 -6.21
N PRO A 60 -20.72 3.38 -5.57
CA PRO A 60 -21.59 4.33 -6.25
C PRO A 60 -20.81 5.14 -7.31
N PRO A 61 -21.47 5.59 -8.40
CA PRO A 61 -20.87 6.49 -9.37
C PRO A 61 -20.28 7.75 -8.71
N GLY A 62 -19.07 8.12 -9.12
CA GLY A 62 -18.34 9.23 -8.51
C GLY A 62 -17.39 8.84 -7.38
N THR A 63 -17.26 7.53 -7.09
CA THR A 63 -16.17 7.02 -6.23
C THR A 63 -14.82 7.33 -6.86
N ILE A 64 -13.87 7.77 -6.03
CA ILE A 64 -12.53 8.17 -6.44
C ILE A 64 -11.53 7.24 -5.79
N VAL A 65 -10.60 6.71 -6.57
CA VAL A 65 -9.42 6.01 -6.08
C VAL A 65 -8.24 6.96 -6.18
N THR A 66 -7.55 7.18 -5.06
CA THR A 66 -6.35 8.02 -4.99
C THR A 66 -5.21 7.18 -4.42
N ILE A 67 -4.06 7.23 -5.08
CA ILE A 67 -2.85 6.51 -4.69
C ILE A 67 -1.87 7.54 -4.15
N HIS A 68 -1.34 7.29 -2.96
CA HIS A 68 -0.27 8.07 -2.36
C HIS A 68 0.92 7.13 -2.17
N GLU A 69 2.03 7.43 -2.85
CA GLU A 69 3.25 6.63 -2.80
C GLU A 69 4.27 7.30 -1.85
N PRO A 70 5.07 6.52 -1.09
CA PRO A 70 6.08 7.09 -0.23
C PRO A 70 7.21 7.72 -1.04
N GLU A 71 7.56 8.95 -0.72
CA GLU A 71 8.76 9.59 -1.27
C GLU A 71 9.99 9.20 -0.44
N CYS A 72 11.13 9.07 -1.10
CA CYS A 72 12.41 8.93 -0.40
C CYS A 72 12.65 10.16 0.50
N PRO A 73 12.96 9.99 1.80
CA PRO A 73 13.24 11.13 2.69
C PRO A 73 14.52 11.91 2.32
N GLN A 74 15.38 11.35 1.47
CA GLN A 74 16.65 11.96 1.08
C GLN A 74 16.57 12.71 -0.26
N CYS A 75 16.06 12.06 -1.31
CA CYS A 75 15.98 12.63 -2.66
C CYS A 75 14.57 13.06 -3.07
N HIS A 76 13.55 12.82 -2.25
CA HIS A 76 12.14 13.19 -2.51
C HIS A 76 11.54 12.62 -3.79
N THR A 77 12.14 11.59 -4.37
CA THR A 77 11.58 10.86 -5.50
C THR A 77 10.81 9.64 -5.01
N VAL A 78 9.70 9.32 -5.69
CA VAL A 78 8.99 8.04 -5.51
C VAL A 78 9.89 6.91 -6.02
N PRO A 79 10.12 5.84 -5.24
CA PRO A 79 10.93 4.72 -5.68
C PRO A 79 10.25 3.91 -6.78
N THR A 80 11.04 3.30 -7.65
CA THR A 80 10.56 2.43 -8.72
C THR A 80 10.95 0.98 -8.44
N TRP A 81 10.10 0.05 -8.88
CA TRP A 81 10.38 -1.37 -8.77
C TRP A 81 11.31 -1.83 -9.89
N MET A 82 12.53 -2.23 -9.54
CA MET A 82 13.57 -2.65 -10.47
C MET A 82 13.75 -4.18 -10.49
N GLY A 83 12.63 -4.93 -10.51
CA GLY A 83 12.64 -6.38 -10.69
C GLY A 83 13.25 -7.17 -9.53
N GLY A 84 12.97 -6.77 -8.29
CA GLY A 84 13.41 -7.46 -7.07
C GLY A 84 13.73 -6.54 -5.90
N ARG A 85 13.84 -5.23 -6.15
CA ARG A 85 14.08 -4.21 -5.12
C ARG A 85 13.49 -2.87 -5.55
N TRP A 86 13.16 -2.06 -4.54
CA TRP A 86 12.79 -0.66 -4.72
C TRP A 86 14.06 0.18 -4.81
N GLU A 87 14.13 1.07 -5.79
CA GLU A 87 15.26 1.97 -6.01
C GLU A 87 14.78 3.40 -6.25
N CYS A 88 15.61 4.38 -5.93
CA CYS A 88 15.39 5.78 -6.23
C CYS A 88 16.71 6.43 -6.68
N GLU A 89 16.75 7.75 -6.88
CA GLU A 89 17.96 8.45 -7.34
C GLU A 89 19.13 8.44 -6.33
N CYS A 90 18.93 7.94 -5.11
CA CYS A 90 19.96 7.80 -4.08
C CYS A 90 20.00 6.38 -3.51
N ASP A 91 21.02 6.11 -2.69
CA ASP A 91 21.34 4.80 -2.14
C ASP A 91 20.57 4.44 -0.85
N LEU A 92 19.33 4.93 -0.68
CA LEU A 92 18.50 4.53 0.46
C LEU A 92 18.25 3.02 0.42
N ASP A 93 18.53 2.33 1.53
CA ASP A 93 18.16 0.94 1.72
C ASP A 93 16.64 0.80 1.96
N TRP A 94 15.89 0.64 0.87
CA TRP A 94 14.44 0.46 0.93
C TRP A 94 14.02 -0.84 1.61
N ARG A 95 14.89 -1.85 1.64
CA ARG A 95 14.61 -3.10 2.34
C ARG A 95 14.68 -2.88 3.85
N GLY A 96 15.78 -2.30 4.33
CA GLY A 96 15.92 -1.92 5.74
C GLY A 96 14.83 -0.94 6.17
N PHE A 97 14.48 0.03 5.31
CA PHE A 97 13.36 0.94 5.56
C PHE A 97 12.04 0.18 5.78
N ALA A 98 11.73 -0.82 4.96
CA ALA A 98 10.52 -1.61 5.15
C ALA A 98 10.55 -2.40 6.47
N GLU A 99 11.69 -2.97 6.84
CA GLU A 99 11.87 -3.71 8.10
C GLU A 99 11.68 -2.81 9.32
N ASP A 100 12.18 -1.57 9.30
CA ASP A 100 12.05 -0.62 10.41
C ASP A 100 10.62 -0.09 10.60
N HIS A 101 9.82 -0.04 9.53
CA HIS A 101 8.52 0.65 9.52
C HIS A 101 7.29 -0.28 9.46
N PHE A 102 7.46 -1.55 9.07
CA PHE A 102 6.37 -2.52 8.90
C PHE A 102 6.58 -3.85 9.66
N SER A 103 7.57 -3.91 10.56
CA SER A 103 7.77 -5.04 11.49
C SER A 103 6.75 -5.10 12.63
#